data_AF-A0A3C0VGU3-F1
#
_entry.id   AF-A0A3C0VGU3-F1
#
_cell.length_a   1.000
_cell.length_b   1.000
_cell.length_c   1.000
_cell.angle_alpha   90.00
_cell.angle_beta   90.00
_cell.angle_gamma   90.00
#
_symmetry.space_group_name_H-M   'P 1'
#
loop_
_entity.id
_entity.type
_entity.pdbx_description
1 polymer ?
#
loop_
_entity_poly.entity_id
_entity_poly.type
_entity_poly.pdbx_seq_one_letter_code
_entity_poly.pdbx_strand_id
1 'polypeptide(L)'
;MFKLIKWTAVGVGGALILGGLMFGTDMFGYASSSYKQFRNKVKSAVPVELEIQRARDLLAELVPELKANIVLVAQEEVAVDELEKEISKERVRVASARDKMRGMKDSLAVQPVAYAADLGRARQVEALAMQLERVRLAEKLLEGKDRVLITRKKSLDTAIQALKSAQVRKVELEGEIERLEHDVRLMKLENQGPKVCVEQTSLAKAERLVAELRKRLEVAQKVLASGAVIDEDPPAPPVSEEEIICRVSEYLGEAAPAAPAVTLAR
;
A
#
# COMPACT_ATOMS: atom_id res chain seq x y z
N MET A 1 -30.01 27.96 15.87
CA MET A 1 -29.10 27.60 14.76
C MET A 1 -28.65 26.13 14.72
N PHE A 2 -29.00 25.26 15.68
CA PHE A 2 -28.69 23.81 15.61
C PHE A 2 -29.76 22.93 14.92
N LYS A 3 -30.92 23.48 14.54
CA LYS A 3 -32.03 22.71 13.92
C LYS A 3 -31.94 22.59 12.39
N LEU A 4 -31.24 23.50 11.71
CA LEU A 4 -31.13 23.52 10.24
C LEU A 4 -30.10 22.51 9.70
N ILE A 5 -29.02 22.25 10.45
CA ILE A 5 -27.96 21.30 10.05
C ILE A 5 -28.45 19.84 10.03
N LYS A 6 -29.42 19.49 10.89
CA LYS A 6 -30.01 18.15 10.90
C LYS A 6 -30.91 17.87 9.68
N TRP A 7 -31.51 18.90 9.10
CA TRP A 7 -32.43 18.74 7.97
C TRP A 7 -31.68 18.73 6.62
N THR A 8 -30.54 19.40 6.52
CA THR A 8 -29.66 19.35 5.33
C THR A 8 -28.95 17.99 5.19
N ALA A 9 -28.62 17.31 6.29
CA ALA A 9 -27.99 15.99 6.24
C ALA A 9 -28.92 14.89 5.69
N VAL A 10 -30.24 15.01 5.90
CA VAL A 10 -31.23 14.04 5.42
C VAL A 10 -31.61 14.30 3.95
N GLY A 11 -31.61 15.56 3.50
CA GLY A 11 -31.85 15.90 2.09
C GLY A 11 -30.72 15.48 1.13
N VAL A 12 -29.46 15.54 1.58
CA VAL A 12 -28.30 15.13 0.75
C VAL A 12 -28.12 13.61 0.71
N GLY A 13 -28.47 12.89 1.79
CA GLY A 13 -28.46 11.43 1.81
C GLY A 13 -29.57 10.79 0.97
N GLY A 14 -30.76 11.39 0.94
CA GLY A 14 -31.91 10.90 0.15
C GLY A 14 -31.73 11.06 -1.36
N ALA A 15 -31.08 12.14 -1.81
CA ALA A 15 -30.83 12.38 -3.24
C ALA A 15 -29.78 11.43 -3.85
N LEU A 16 -28.82 10.94 -3.05
CA LEU A 16 -27.82 9.96 -3.52
C LEU A 16 -28.40 8.55 -3.64
N ILE A 17 -29.37 8.17 -2.80
CA ILE A 17 -29.98 6.85 -2.85
C ILE A 17 -31.06 6.77 -3.94
N LEU A 18 -31.80 7.86 -4.20
CA LEU A 18 -32.75 7.94 -5.31
C LEU A 18 -32.10 8.23 -6.67
N GLY A 19 -30.95 8.92 -6.71
CA GLY A 19 -30.16 9.10 -7.93
C GLY A 19 -29.37 7.85 -8.34
N GLY A 20 -28.96 7.02 -7.38
CA GLY A 20 -28.21 5.78 -7.63
C GLY A 20 -29.06 4.57 -8.04
N LEU A 21 -30.38 4.61 -7.83
CA LEU A 21 -31.29 3.49 -8.14
C LEU A 21 -32.02 3.65 -9.49
N MET A 22 -32.01 4.85 -10.06
CA MET A 22 -32.63 5.18 -11.37
C MET A 22 -31.62 5.37 -12.50
N PHE A 23 -30.34 5.02 -12.28
CA PHE A 23 -29.36 4.77 -13.34
C PHE A 23 -28.87 3.33 -13.19
N GLY A 24 -29.50 2.46 -13.97
CA GLY A 24 -29.45 1.02 -13.84
C GLY A 24 -28.05 0.41 -13.87
N THR A 25 -27.98 -0.72 -13.20
CA THR A 25 -26.85 -1.64 -13.07
C THR A 25 -26.44 -2.35 -14.37
N ASP A 26 -26.72 -1.80 -15.56
CA ASP A 26 -26.44 -2.44 -16.85
C ASP A 26 -25.93 -1.51 -17.96
N MET A 27 -25.17 -0.45 -17.63
CA MET A 27 -24.40 0.32 -18.61
C MET A 27 -22.92 0.49 -18.22
N PHE A 28 -22.28 -0.61 -17.83
CA PHE A 28 -20.83 -0.66 -17.54
C PHE A 28 -19.97 -1.38 -18.60
N GLY A 29 -20.54 -1.75 -19.75
CA GLY A 29 -19.80 -2.22 -20.92
C GLY A 29 -19.96 -1.24 -22.09
N TYR A 30 -18.86 -0.90 -22.78
CA TYR A 30 -18.80 -0.05 -23.99
C TYR A 30 -18.57 1.47 -23.88
N ALA A 31 -18.08 1.97 -22.74
CA ALA A 31 -17.41 3.29 -22.71
C ALA A 31 -15.94 3.25 -22.23
N SER A 32 -15.39 2.06 -21.97
CA SER A 32 -14.06 1.93 -21.34
C SER A 32 -12.87 1.87 -22.31
N SER A 33 -13.11 1.84 -23.64
CA SER A 33 -12.03 1.66 -24.62
C SER A 33 -11.53 2.91 -25.35
N SER A 34 -12.15 4.10 -25.17
CA SER A 34 -11.69 5.33 -25.87
C SER A 34 -10.98 6.36 -24.97
N TYR A 35 -11.09 6.28 -23.64
CA TYR A 35 -10.40 7.22 -22.73
C TYR A 35 -9.03 6.72 -22.25
N LYS A 36 -8.76 5.40 -22.34
CA LYS A 36 -7.46 4.81 -21.94
C LYS A 36 -6.33 5.04 -22.95
N GLN A 37 -6.64 5.38 -24.21
CA GLN A 37 -5.62 5.63 -25.24
C GLN A 37 -5.00 7.04 -25.19
N PHE A 38 -5.66 8.04 -24.60
CA PHE A 38 -5.10 9.39 -24.48
C PHE A 38 -4.28 9.61 -23.20
N ARG A 39 -4.51 8.85 -22.12
CA ARG A 39 -3.73 9.02 -20.86
C ARG A 39 -2.34 8.38 -20.90
N ASN A 40 -2.11 7.43 -21.81
CA ASN A 40 -0.83 6.72 -21.93
C ASN A 40 0.20 7.41 -22.83
N LYS A 41 -0.18 8.43 -23.62
CA LYS A 41 0.75 9.16 -24.51
C LYS A 41 1.27 10.50 -23.98
N VAL A 42 0.77 10.99 -22.83
CA VAL A 42 1.25 12.26 -22.24
C VAL A 42 2.29 12.04 -21.13
N LYS A 43 2.36 10.85 -20.52
CA LYS A 43 3.47 10.51 -19.60
C LYS A 43 4.83 10.48 -20.32
N SER A 44 4.84 10.17 -21.61
CA SER A 44 6.03 10.11 -22.47
C SER A 44 6.52 11.49 -22.96
N ALA A 45 5.93 12.60 -22.50
CA ALA A 45 6.27 13.95 -22.96
C ALA A 45 6.76 14.88 -21.83
N VAL A 46 6.94 14.37 -20.61
CA VAL A 46 7.56 15.15 -19.54
C VAL A 46 9.08 15.08 -19.74
N PRO A 47 9.77 16.23 -19.89
CA PRO A 47 11.22 16.25 -19.95
C PRO A 47 11.81 15.58 -18.71
N VAL A 48 12.80 14.71 -18.90
CA VAL A 48 13.45 13.94 -17.83
C VAL A 48 13.98 14.87 -16.72
N GLU A 49 14.35 16.11 -17.06
CA GLU A 49 14.78 17.14 -16.12
C GLU A 49 13.70 17.54 -15.11
N LEU A 50 12.42 17.58 -15.52
CA LEU A 50 11.33 17.88 -14.60
C LEU A 50 11.10 16.72 -13.63
N GLU A 51 11.34 15.48 -14.06
CA GLU A 51 11.22 14.31 -13.19
C GLU A 51 12.36 14.28 -12.15
N ILE A 52 13.59 14.61 -12.56
CA ILE A 52 14.74 14.78 -11.66
C ILE A 52 14.49 15.90 -10.66
N GLN A 53 14.02 17.07 -11.12
CA GLN A 53 13.70 18.20 -10.25
C GLN A 53 12.60 17.82 -9.24
N ARG A 54 11.56 17.12 -9.70
CA ARG A 54 10.50 16.61 -8.82
C ARG A 54 11.04 15.62 -7.80
N ALA A 55 11.96 14.72 -8.18
CA ALA A 55 12.60 13.79 -7.25
C ALA A 55 13.38 14.53 -6.16
N ARG A 56 14.08 15.61 -6.53
CA ARG A 56 14.79 16.49 -5.60
C ARG A 56 13.85 17.22 -4.65
N ASP A 57 12.73 17.74 -5.16
CA ASP A 57 11.72 18.42 -4.34
C ASP A 57 11.10 17.47 -3.31
N LEU A 58 10.74 16.24 -3.73
CA LEU A 58 10.26 15.19 -2.82
C LEU A 58 11.30 14.84 -1.73
N LEU A 59 12.58 14.83 -2.08
CA LEU A 59 13.65 14.56 -1.12
C LEU A 59 13.86 15.72 -0.15
N ALA A 60 13.63 16.96 -0.59
CA ALA A 60 13.64 18.14 0.26
C ALA A 60 12.45 18.13 1.25
N GLU A 61 11.28 17.64 0.83
CA GLU A 61 10.11 17.43 1.70
C GLU A 61 10.35 16.33 2.75
N LEU A 62 11.22 15.36 2.49
CA LEU A 62 11.59 14.31 3.45
C LEU A 62 12.43 14.84 4.63
N VAL A 63 13.19 15.94 4.44
CA VAL A 63 14.04 16.53 5.50
C VAL A 63 13.26 16.94 6.75
N PRO A 64 12.16 17.73 6.65
CA PRO A 64 11.37 18.08 7.82
C PRO A 64 10.70 16.85 8.47
N GLU A 65 10.30 15.84 7.71
CA GLU A 65 9.76 14.58 8.25
C GLU A 65 10.81 13.82 9.08
N LEU A 66 12.04 13.70 8.57
CA LEU A 66 13.15 13.10 9.31
C LEU A 66 13.48 13.87 10.59
N LYS A 67 13.43 15.21 10.55
CA LYS A 67 13.61 16.05 11.74
C LYS A 67 12.51 15.83 12.77
N ALA A 68 11.25 15.72 12.33
CA ALA A 68 10.13 15.40 13.22
C ALA A 68 10.34 14.02 13.87
N ASN A 69 10.78 13.02 13.11
CA ASN A 69 11.08 11.69 13.63
C ASN A 69 12.24 11.70 14.64
N ILE A 70 13.29 12.50 14.42
CA ILE A 70 14.38 12.70 15.40
C ILE A 70 13.84 13.23 16.73
N VAL A 71 12.95 14.23 16.68
CA VAL A 71 12.36 14.81 17.89
C VAL A 71 11.52 13.77 18.63
N LEU A 72 10.74 12.95 17.92
CA LEU A 72 9.96 11.87 18.53
C LEU A 72 10.85 10.81 19.20
N VAL A 73 11.95 10.41 18.55
CA VAL A 73 12.92 9.48 19.13
C VAL A 73 13.54 10.05 20.39
N ALA A 74 13.96 11.32 20.37
CA ALA A 74 14.54 12.00 21.53
C ALA A 74 13.53 12.12 22.70
N GLN A 75 12.26 12.38 22.41
CA GLN A 75 11.21 12.39 23.42
C GLN A 75 11.02 11.02 24.07
N GLU A 76 11.03 9.94 23.27
CA GLU A 76 10.92 8.58 23.82
C GLU A 76 12.18 8.16 24.58
N GLU A 77 13.38 8.60 24.18
CA GLU A 77 14.61 8.42 24.96
C GLU A 77 14.47 9.00 26.37
N VAL A 78 14.00 10.25 26.48
CA VAL A 78 13.75 10.88 27.77
C VAL A 78 12.67 10.14 28.57
N ALA A 79 11.59 9.71 27.93
CA ALA A 79 10.53 8.96 28.60
C ALA A 79 11.01 7.60 29.13
N VAL A 80 11.89 6.90 28.39
CA VAL A 80 12.53 5.66 28.82
C VAL A 80 13.45 5.92 30.02
N ASP A 81 14.28 6.96 29.98
CA ASP A 81 15.16 7.35 31.09
C ASP A 81 14.38 7.73 32.36
N GLU A 82 13.24 8.42 32.20
CA GLU A 82 12.34 8.73 33.31
C GLU A 82 11.72 7.46 33.90
N LEU A 83 11.24 6.54 33.06
CA LEU A 83 10.70 5.26 33.49
C LEU A 83 11.74 4.41 34.23
N GLU A 84 13.00 4.40 33.79
CA GLU A 84 14.10 3.75 34.50
C GLU A 84 14.34 4.35 35.89
N LYS A 85 14.35 5.69 35.98
CA LYS A 85 14.50 6.41 37.25
C LYS A 85 13.33 6.13 38.18
N GLU A 86 12.12 6.01 37.66
CA GLU A 86 10.95 5.63 38.46
C GLU A 86 11.06 4.19 38.98
N ILE A 87 11.38 3.24 38.10
CA ILE A 87 11.55 1.82 38.45
C ILE A 87 12.66 1.66 39.49
N SER A 88 13.80 2.32 39.34
CA SER A 88 14.90 2.24 40.31
C SER A 88 14.50 2.78 41.69
N LYS A 89 13.78 3.91 41.75
CA LYS A 89 13.21 4.43 43.01
C LYS A 89 12.22 3.44 43.63
N GLU A 90 11.38 2.81 42.82
CA GLU A 90 10.40 1.84 43.29
C GLU A 90 11.07 0.55 43.80
N ARG A 91 12.14 0.08 43.13
CA ARG A 91 12.96 -1.04 43.61
C ARG A 91 13.51 -0.79 45.01
N VAL A 92 14.04 0.42 45.26
CA VAL A 92 14.53 0.81 46.60
C VAL A 92 13.39 0.82 47.62
N ARG A 93 12.21 1.34 47.26
CA ARG A 93 11.03 1.33 48.14
C ARG A 93 10.59 -0.10 48.48
N VAL A 94 10.50 -0.98 47.49
CA VAL A 94 10.14 -2.40 47.69
C VAL A 94 11.19 -3.12 48.54
N ALA A 95 12.48 -2.88 48.31
CA ALA A 95 13.55 -3.43 49.14
C ALA A 95 13.42 -2.99 50.61
N SER A 96 13.22 -1.69 50.85
CA SER A 96 13.03 -1.17 52.20
C SER A 96 11.77 -1.73 52.89
N ALA A 97 10.69 -1.97 52.13
CA ALA A 97 9.48 -2.59 52.64
C ALA A 97 9.71 -4.07 52.99
N ARG A 98 10.49 -4.79 52.18
CA ARG A 98 10.91 -6.16 52.45
C ARG A 98 11.77 -6.27 53.72
N ASP A 99 12.66 -5.32 53.95
CA ASP A 99 13.49 -5.28 55.16
C ASP A 99 12.66 -4.99 56.41
N LYS A 100 11.70 -4.07 56.33
CA LYS A 100 10.73 -3.82 57.42
C LYS A 100 9.89 -5.06 57.73
N MET A 101 9.39 -5.73 56.69
CA MET A 101 8.65 -6.99 56.84
C MET A 101 9.51 -8.08 57.49
N ARG A 102 10.80 -8.16 57.13
CA ARG A 102 11.76 -9.07 57.78
C ARG A 102 11.90 -8.76 59.27
N GLY A 103 12.07 -7.49 59.65
CA GLY A 103 12.10 -7.08 61.05
C GLY A 103 10.82 -7.44 61.82
N MET A 104 9.65 -7.26 61.22
CA MET A 104 8.37 -7.68 61.81
C MET A 104 8.31 -9.20 62.02
N LYS A 105 8.73 -9.98 61.01
CA LYS A 105 8.82 -11.44 61.11
C LYS A 105 9.78 -11.87 62.23
N ASP A 106 10.97 -11.27 62.31
CA ASP A 106 11.98 -11.62 63.30
C ASP A 106 11.50 -11.28 64.73
N SER A 107 10.79 -10.16 64.91
CA SER A 107 10.17 -9.80 66.19
C SER A 107 9.08 -10.78 66.65
N LEU A 108 8.34 -11.38 65.71
CA LEU A 108 7.34 -12.41 65.97
C LEU A 108 7.97 -13.78 66.26
N ALA A 109 9.16 -14.05 65.75
CA ALA A 109 9.88 -15.29 65.95
C ALA A 109 10.43 -15.45 67.37
N VAL A 110 10.71 -14.33 68.07
CA VAL A 110 11.12 -14.35 69.47
C VAL A 110 9.90 -14.65 70.36
N GLN A 111 9.99 -15.69 71.18
CA GLN A 111 8.92 -16.13 72.06
C GLN A 111 8.92 -15.30 73.36
N PRO A 112 7.81 -14.68 73.78
CA PRO A 112 7.78 -13.91 75.02
C PRO A 112 7.84 -14.83 76.24
N VAL A 113 8.63 -14.44 77.25
CA VAL A 113 8.80 -15.16 78.53
C VAL A 113 7.59 -14.97 79.47
N ALA A 114 6.60 -14.13 79.12
CA ALA A 114 5.45 -13.80 79.96
C ALA A 114 4.11 -14.16 79.31
N TYR A 115 3.18 -14.67 80.14
CA TYR A 115 1.81 -15.09 79.82
C TYR A 115 0.84 -13.91 79.55
N ALA A 116 1.36 -12.76 79.11
CA ALA A 116 0.56 -11.56 78.88
C ALA A 116 0.39 -11.29 77.37
N ALA A 117 -0.86 -11.43 76.92
CA ALA A 117 -1.49 -10.87 75.72
C ALA A 117 -1.32 -11.60 74.36
N ASP A 118 -2.02 -12.73 74.20
CA ASP A 118 -2.32 -13.35 72.90
C ASP A 118 -2.98 -12.38 71.89
N LEU A 119 -3.77 -11.40 72.37
CA LEU A 119 -4.46 -10.42 71.52
C LEU A 119 -3.49 -9.45 70.79
N GLY A 120 -2.32 -9.17 71.37
CA GLY A 120 -1.31 -8.32 70.73
C GLY A 120 -0.57 -9.04 69.60
N ARG A 121 -0.30 -10.33 69.78
CA ARG A 121 0.36 -11.19 68.79
C ARG A 121 -0.52 -11.42 67.57
N ALA A 122 -1.82 -11.66 67.76
CA ALA A 122 -2.77 -11.80 66.66
C ALA A 122 -2.78 -10.55 65.74
N ARG A 123 -2.82 -9.34 66.33
CA ARG A 123 -2.76 -8.08 65.58
C ARG A 123 -1.44 -7.91 64.81
N GLN A 124 -0.31 -8.34 65.38
CA GLN A 124 0.99 -8.29 64.70
C GLN A 124 1.05 -9.26 63.51
N VAL A 125 0.45 -10.44 63.63
CA VAL A 125 0.34 -11.41 62.53
C VAL A 125 -0.55 -10.88 61.41
N GLU A 126 -1.70 -10.27 61.74
CA GLU A 126 -2.57 -9.61 60.76
C GLU A 126 -1.83 -8.48 60.03
N ALA A 127 -1.11 -7.62 60.76
CA ALA A 127 -0.32 -6.55 60.18
C ALA A 127 0.80 -7.07 59.26
N LEU A 128 1.46 -8.19 59.64
CA LEU A 128 2.46 -8.85 58.82
C LEU A 128 1.83 -9.43 57.53
N ALA A 129 0.65 -10.05 57.62
CA ALA A 129 -0.06 -10.59 56.47
C ALA A 129 -0.44 -9.48 55.47
N MET A 130 -0.96 -8.34 55.96
CA MET A 130 -1.26 -7.20 55.11
C MET A 130 0.00 -6.63 54.43
N GLN A 131 1.12 -6.54 55.15
CA GLN A 131 2.39 -6.09 54.55
C GLN A 131 2.93 -7.06 53.51
N LEU A 132 2.84 -8.37 53.77
CA LEU A 132 3.26 -9.40 52.83
C LEU A 132 2.52 -9.27 51.50
N GLU A 133 1.18 -9.13 51.55
CA GLU A 133 0.38 -8.96 50.34
C GLU A 133 0.71 -7.65 49.62
N ARG A 134 0.92 -6.55 50.35
CA ARG A 134 1.35 -5.29 49.76
C ARG A 134 2.70 -5.41 49.03
N VAL A 135 3.69 -6.05 49.65
CA VAL A 135 5.03 -6.24 49.05
C VAL A 135 4.94 -7.14 47.82
N ARG A 136 4.18 -8.25 47.90
CA ARG A 136 3.96 -9.16 46.76
C ARG A 136 3.31 -8.46 45.57
N LEU A 137 2.30 -7.63 45.82
CA LEU A 137 1.65 -6.84 44.77
C LEU A 137 2.62 -5.83 44.15
N ALA A 138 3.42 -5.15 44.99
CA ALA A 138 4.42 -4.20 44.50
C ALA A 138 5.53 -4.89 43.68
N GLU A 139 5.97 -6.09 44.07
CA GLU A 139 6.93 -6.89 43.30
C GLU A 139 6.37 -7.28 41.93
N LYS A 140 5.13 -7.77 41.87
CA LYS A 140 4.45 -8.09 40.59
C LYS A 140 4.27 -6.86 39.71
N LEU A 141 3.93 -5.71 40.29
CA LEU A 141 3.82 -4.45 39.55
C LEU A 141 5.18 -4.06 38.95
N LEU A 142 6.25 -4.20 39.73
CA LEU A 142 7.60 -3.88 39.32
C LEU A 142 8.07 -4.78 38.18
N GLU A 143 7.79 -6.08 38.24
CA GLU A 143 8.03 -7.01 37.13
C GLU A 143 7.26 -6.58 35.86
N GLY A 144 6.02 -6.12 36.01
CA GLY A 144 5.24 -5.57 34.90
C GLY A 144 5.90 -4.33 34.28
N LYS A 145 6.34 -3.38 35.11
CA LYS A 145 7.05 -2.18 34.67
C LYS A 145 8.36 -2.52 33.96
N ASP A 146 9.11 -3.51 34.45
CA ASP A 146 10.33 -3.98 33.81
C ASP A 146 10.08 -4.54 32.40
N ARG A 147 9.01 -5.31 32.21
CA ARG A 147 8.64 -5.84 30.90
C ARG A 147 8.27 -4.71 29.93
N VAL A 148 7.57 -3.69 30.42
CA VAL A 148 7.24 -2.48 29.63
C VAL A 148 8.51 -1.73 29.25
N LEU A 149 9.43 -1.53 30.21
CA LEU A 149 10.72 -0.88 29.96
C LEU A 149 11.54 -1.62 28.90
N ILE A 150 11.66 -2.93 29.00
CA ILE A 150 12.38 -3.76 28.01
C ILE A 150 11.75 -3.62 26.62
N THR A 151 10.42 -3.67 26.55
CA THR A 151 9.70 -3.52 25.27
C THR A 151 9.94 -2.13 24.67
N ARG A 152 9.83 -1.06 25.47
CA ARG A 152 10.07 0.32 25.03
C ARG A 152 11.50 0.55 24.55
N LYS A 153 12.50 0.02 25.27
CA LYS A 153 13.91 0.07 24.85
C LYS A 153 14.13 -0.60 23.50
N LYS A 154 13.54 -1.79 23.31
CA LYS A 154 13.62 -2.51 22.03
C LYS A 154 12.97 -1.72 20.91
N SER A 155 11.75 -1.19 21.11
CA SER A 155 11.09 -0.37 20.10
C SER A 155 11.88 0.90 19.78
N LEU A 156 12.48 1.53 20.79
CA LEU A 156 13.32 2.70 20.62
C LEU A 156 14.57 2.40 19.78
N ASP A 157 15.28 1.31 20.09
CA ASP A 157 16.44 0.87 19.28
C ASP A 157 16.04 0.59 17.83
N THR A 158 14.90 -0.08 17.60
CA THR A 158 14.39 -0.29 16.24
C THR A 158 14.06 1.02 15.52
N ALA A 159 13.52 2.01 16.23
CA ALA A 159 13.22 3.32 15.66
C ALA A 159 14.49 4.10 15.32
N ILE A 160 15.51 4.05 16.18
CA ILE A 160 16.83 4.65 15.94
C ILE A 160 17.48 4.01 14.71
N GLN A 161 17.44 2.69 14.60
CA GLN A 161 18.00 1.97 13.45
C GLN A 161 17.24 2.30 12.15
N ALA A 162 15.90 2.34 12.20
CA ALA A 162 15.09 2.75 11.06
C ALA A 162 15.42 4.19 10.61
N LEU A 163 15.57 5.12 11.55
CA LEU A 163 15.96 6.50 11.26
C LEU A 163 17.35 6.60 10.62
N LYS A 164 18.34 5.88 11.16
CA LYS A 164 19.69 5.81 10.56
C LYS A 164 19.65 5.25 9.14
N SER A 165 18.89 4.17 8.93
CA SER A 165 18.71 3.58 7.61
C SER A 165 18.05 4.54 6.61
N ALA A 166 17.09 5.35 7.08
CA ALA A 166 16.43 6.35 6.25
C ALA A 166 17.37 7.51 5.88
N GLN A 167 18.25 7.93 6.81
CA GLN A 167 19.28 8.93 6.52
C GLN A 167 20.28 8.45 5.47
N VAL A 168 20.74 7.20 5.57
CA VAL A 168 21.64 6.61 4.56
C VAL A 168 20.96 6.56 3.20
N ARG A 169 19.73 6.04 3.12
CA ARG A 169 18.95 5.99 1.87
C ARG A 169 18.73 7.38 1.26
N LYS A 170 18.51 8.40 2.09
CA LYS A 170 18.41 9.77 1.61
C LYS A 170 19.69 10.21 0.89
N VAL A 171 20.86 10.00 1.51
CA VAL A 171 22.15 10.36 0.92
C VAL A 171 22.43 9.56 -0.37
N GLU A 172 22.07 8.28 -0.39
CA GLU A 172 22.15 7.44 -1.60
C GLU A 172 21.30 8.03 -2.74
N LEU A 173 20.04 8.37 -2.47
CA LEU A 173 19.13 8.98 -3.44
C LEU A 173 19.61 10.37 -3.90
N GLU A 174 20.20 11.17 -3.00
CA GLU A 174 20.81 12.46 -3.37
C GLU A 174 21.94 12.26 -4.40
N GLY A 175 22.81 11.27 -4.16
CA GLY A 175 23.89 10.93 -5.08
C GLY A 175 23.39 10.35 -6.42
N GLU A 176 22.33 9.54 -6.41
CA GLU A 176 21.72 9.04 -7.65
C GLU A 176 21.09 10.15 -8.49
N ILE A 177 20.39 11.10 -7.84
CA ILE A 177 19.83 12.27 -8.53
C ILE A 177 20.95 13.12 -9.14
N GLU A 178 22.05 13.35 -8.41
CA GLU A 178 23.20 14.10 -8.93
C GLU A 178 23.84 13.39 -10.14
N ARG A 179 23.98 12.06 -10.10
CA ARG A 179 24.45 11.28 -11.26
C ARG A 179 23.53 11.43 -12.46
N LEU A 180 22.22 11.31 -12.26
CA LEU A 180 21.24 11.48 -13.35
C LEU A 180 21.24 12.91 -13.92
N GLU A 181 21.42 13.93 -13.07
CA GLU A 181 21.59 15.32 -13.52
C GLU A 181 22.83 15.47 -14.42
N HIS A 182 23.93 14.78 -14.08
CA HIS A 182 25.15 14.77 -14.90
C HIS A 182 24.94 14.03 -16.23
N ASP A 183 24.32 12.85 -16.22
CA ASP A 183 24.08 12.04 -17.41
C ASP A 183 23.21 12.81 -18.42
N VAL A 184 22.14 13.46 -17.95
CA VAL A 184 21.28 14.30 -18.80
C VAL A 184 22.06 15.49 -19.35
N ARG A 185 22.96 16.09 -18.56
CA ARG A 185 23.81 17.19 -19.03
C ARG A 185 24.77 16.73 -20.12
N LEU A 186 25.39 15.56 -19.98
CA LEU A 186 26.27 14.96 -21.00
C LEU A 186 25.50 14.65 -22.28
N MET A 187 24.33 14.01 -22.18
CA MET A 187 23.48 13.74 -23.36
C MET A 187 23.08 15.01 -24.10
N LYS A 188 22.86 16.13 -23.41
CA LYS A 188 22.58 17.43 -24.05
C LYS A 188 23.78 17.96 -24.82
N LEU A 189 24.98 17.85 -24.23
CA LEU A 189 26.22 18.27 -24.89
C LEU A 189 26.49 17.43 -26.15
N GLU A 190 26.26 16.12 -26.10
CA GLU A 190 26.37 15.22 -27.25
C GLU A 190 25.35 15.55 -28.34
N ASN A 191 24.08 15.78 -27.97
CA ASN A 191 23.03 16.16 -28.92
C ASN A 191 23.21 17.56 -29.53
N GLN A 192 23.99 18.43 -28.87
CA GLN A 192 24.38 19.76 -29.38
C GLN A 192 25.64 19.73 -30.24
N GLY A 193 26.35 18.60 -30.30
CA GLY A 193 27.42 18.38 -31.28
C GLY A 193 26.87 18.47 -32.72
N PRO A 194 27.72 18.72 -33.73
CA PRO A 194 27.27 18.75 -35.12
C PRO A 194 26.55 17.43 -35.42
N LYS A 195 25.28 17.51 -35.84
CA LYS A 195 24.52 16.38 -36.38
C LYS A 195 25.25 15.85 -37.61
N VAL A 196 26.22 14.97 -37.42
CA VAL A 196 26.72 14.15 -38.51
C VAL A 196 25.64 13.10 -38.76
N CYS A 197 24.68 13.45 -39.61
CA CYS A 197 23.74 12.51 -40.19
C CYS A 197 24.54 11.54 -41.07
N VAL A 198 25.06 10.46 -40.48
CA VAL A 198 25.55 9.34 -41.26
C VAL A 198 24.33 8.59 -41.79
N GLU A 199 24.02 8.81 -43.06
CA GLU A 199 22.99 8.10 -43.82
C GLU A 199 23.25 6.59 -43.84
N GLN A 200 22.81 5.87 -42.81
CA GLN A 200 22.71 4.40 -42.83
C GLN A 200 21.25 3.92 -42.73
N THR A 201 20.33 4.78 -42.26
CA THR A 201 18.92 4.42 -42.10
C THR A 201 18.08 4.61 -43.36
N SER A 202 18.46 5.54 -44.25
CA SER A 202 17.89 5.69 -45.60
C SER A 202 18.27 4.49 -46.48
N LEU A 203 19.56 4.13 -46.49
CA LEU A 203 20.10 3.01 -47.25
C LEU A 203 19.49 1.66 -46.79
N ALA A 204 19.47 1.40 -45.48
CA ALA A 204 18.89 0.15 -44.95
C ALA A 204 17.37 0.03 -45.18
N LYS A 205 16.62 1.14 -45.23
CA LYS A 205 15.19 1.14 -45.59
C LYS A 205 15.00 0.84 -47.08
N ALA A 206 15.85 1.40 -47.94
CA ALA A 206 15.83 1.11 -49.38
C ALA A 206 16.18 -0.35 -49.67
N GLU A 207 17.20 -0.91 -49.01
CA GLU A 207 17.60 -2.32 -49.17
C GLU A 207 16.50 -3.29 -48.72
N ARG A 208 15.79 -3.00 -47.62
CA ARG A 208 14.66 -3.82 -47.17
C ARG A 208 13.48 -3.79 -48.14
N LEU A 209 13.14 -2.62 -48.68
CA LEU A 209 12.08 -2.48 -49.69
C LEU A 209 12.44 -3.26 -50.96
N VAL A 210 13.70 -3.18 -51.42
CA VAL A 210 14.17 -3.93 -52.59
C VAL A 210 14.14 -5.44 -52.33
N ALA A 211 14.54 -5.90 -51.14
CA ALA A 211 14.48 -7.31 -50.77
C ALA A 211 13.04 -7.85 -50.71
N GLU A 212 12.11 -7.05 -50.18
CA GLU A 212 10.69 -7.41 -50.13
C GLU A 212 10.07 -7.49 -51.53
N LEU A 213 10.39 -6.55 -52.42
CA LEU A 213 9.93 -6.56 -53.81
C LEU A 213 10.48 -7.77 -54.58
N ARG A 214 11.76 -8.13 -54.39
CA ARG A 214 12.35 -9.35 -54.98
C ARG A 214 11.62 -10.61 -54.52
N LYS A 215 11.35 -10.73 -53.21
CA LYS A 215 10.63 -11.88 -52.64
C LYS A 215 9.20 -11.99 -53.20
N ARG A 216 8.50 -10.86 -53.35
CA ARG A 216 7.15 -10.83 -53.98
C ARG A 216 7.19 -11.25 -55.44
N LEU A 217 8.21 -10.81 -56.20
CA LEU A 217 8.37 -11.19 -57.60
C LEU A 217 8.66 -12.69 -57.75
N GLU A 218 9.50 -13.26 -56.87
CA GLU A 218 9.84 -14.68 -56.86
C GLU A 218 8.64 -15.55 -56.48
N VAL A 219 7.83 -15.12 -55.50
CA VAL A 219 6.56 -15.78 -55.17
C VAL A 219 5.59 -15.70 -56.34
N ALA A 220 5.45 -14.54 -56.99
CA ALA A 220 4.59 -14.39 -58.17
C ALA A 220 5.06 -15.28 -59.34
N GLN A 221 6.36 -15.35 -59.61
CA GLN A 221 6.93 -16.25 -60.60
C GLN A 221 6.72 -17.72 -60.24
N LYS A 222 6.85 -18.09 -58.96
CA LYS A 222 6.62 -19.45 -58.48
C LYS A 222 5.15 -19.83 -58.56
N VAL A 223 4.22 -18.92 -58.23
CA VAL A 223 2.77 -19.10 -58.35
C VAL A 223 2.38 -19.29 -59.83
N LEU A 224 2.89 -18.45 -60.72
CA LEU A 224 2.72 -18.57 -62.17
C LEU A 224 3.31 -19.88 -62.73
N ALA A 225 4.48 -20.30 -62.24
CA ALA A 225 5.10 -21.56 -62.62
C ALA A 225 4.39 -22.79 -62.03
N SER A 226 3.71 -22.64 -60.89
CA SER A 226 3.02 -23.73 -60.18
C SER A 226 1.57 -23.97 -60.61
N GLY A 227 0.99 -23.13 -61.48
CA GLY A 227 -0.29 -23.40 -62.14
C GLY A 227 -1.46 -23.77 -61.21
N ALA A 228 -1.44 -23.31 -59.95
CA ALA A 228 -2.42 -23.70 -58.95
C ALA A 228 -3.64 -22.78 -58.99
N VAL A 229 -4.70 -23.25 -59.63
CA VAL A 229 -6.08 -22.78 -59.44
C VAL A 229 -6.44 -22.98 -57.95
N ILE A 230 -6.92 -21.93 -57.30
CA ILE A 230 -7.44 -21.99 -55.93
C ILE A 230 -8.91 -21.58 -55.98
N ASP A 231 -9.78 -22.55 -55.69
CA ASP A 231 -11.18 -22.36 -55.30
C ASP A 231 -11.25 -21.60 -53.97
N GLU A 232 -12.09 -20.57 -53.90
CA GLU A 232 -12.46 -19.89 -52.65
C GLU A 232 -13.82 -20.43 -52.17
N ASP A 233 -13.84 -21.33 -51.18
CA ASP A 233 -14.66 -21.22 -49.94
C ASP A 233 -14.56 -22.47 -49.03
N PRO A 234 -14.51 -22.31 -47.69
CA PRO A 234 -14.97 -23.32 -46.73
C PRO A 234 -16.12 -22.84 -45.82
N PRO A 235 -16.93 -23.76 -45.25
CA PRO A 235 -18.33 -23.55 -44.88
C PRO A 235 -18.59 -22.92 -43.50
N ALA A 236 -19.73 -22.22 -43.39
CA ALA A 236 -20.28 -21.65 -42.15
C ALA A 236 -21.05 -22.68 -41.29
N PRO A 237 -21.11 -22.51 -39.94
CA PRO A 237 -21.85 -23.38 -39.02
C PRO A 237 -23.38 -23.24 -39.13
N PRO A 238 -24.17 -24.26 -38.72
CA PRO A 238 -25.60 -24.31 -38.94
C PRO A 238 -26.37 -23.40 -37.96
N VAL A 239 -27.04 -22.38 -38.50
CA VAL A 239 -28.07 -21.60 -37.81
C VAL A 239 -29.40 -21.90 -38.49
N SER A 240 -30.46 -22.15 -37.72
CA SER A 240 -31.77 -22.50 -38.27
C SER A 240 -32.40 -21.29 -38.96
N GLU A 241 -33.10 -21.53 -40.08
CA GLU A 241 -33.72 -20.49 -40.91
C GLU A 241 -34.68 -19.59 -40.12
N GLU A 242 -35.39 -20.16 -39.14
CA GLU A 242 -36.33 -19.44 -38.28
C GLU A 242 -35.64 -18.38 -37.41
N GLU A 243 -34.41 -18.64 -36.94
CA GLU A 243 -33.65 -17.73 -36.08
C GLU A 243 -33.05 -16.56 -36.87
N ILE A 244 -32.61 -16.80 -38.11
CA ILE A 244 -32.11 -15.73 -38.99
C ILE A 244 -33.25 -14.83 -39.46
N ILE A 245 -34.40 -15.39 -39.85
CA ILE A 245 -35.53 -14.60 -40.35
C ILE A 245 -36.09 -13.69 -39.25
N CYS A 246 -36.19 -14.18 -38.01
CA CYS A 246 -36.62 -13.38 -36.86
C CYS A 246 -35.62 -12.26 -36.54
N ARG A 247 -34.32 -12.55 -36.62
CA ARG A 247 -33.25 -11.58 -36.32
C ARG A 247 -33.07 -10.52 -37.39
N VAL A 248 -33.37 -10.86 -38.65
CA VAL A 248 -33.38 -9.95 -39.79
C VAL A 248 -34.63 -9.08 -39.79
N SER A 249 -35.81 -9.61 -39.46
CA SER A 249 -37.05 -8.81 -39.36
C SER A 249 -37.03 -7.86 -38.16
N GLU A 250 -36.44 -8.27 -37.03
CA GLU A 250 -36.21 -7.42 -35.85
C GLU A 250 -35.21 -6.29 -36.14
N TYR A 251 -34.18 -6.53 -36.96
CA TYR A 251 -33.23 -5.51 -37.41
C TYR A 251 -33.82 -4.55 -38.45
N LEU A 252 -34.74 -5.02 -39.31
CA LEU A 252 -35.37 -4.22 -40.36
C LEU A 252 -36.63 -3.46 -39.89
N GLY A 253 -37.11 -3.70 -38.67
CA GLY A 253 -38.17 -2.91 -38.05
C GLY A 253 -39.56 -3.11 -38.68
N GLU A 254 -39.83 -4.29 -39.24
CA GLU A 254 -41.12 -4.62 -39.85
C GLU A 254 -41.96 -5.54 -38.94
N ALA A 255 -43.22 -5.17 -38.72
CA ALA A 255 -44.15 -5.93 -37.87
C ALA A 255 -44.59 -7.24 -38.55
N ALA A 256 -44.51 -8.34 -37.79
CA ALA A 256 -44.76 -9.70 -38.22
C ALA A 256 -46.12 -9.91 -38.93
N PRO A 257 -46.15 -10.59 -40.10
CA PRO A 257 -47.33 -11.29 -40.55
C PRO A 257 -47.38 -12.72 -40.01
N ALA A 258 -48.60 -13.13 -39.66
CA ALA A 258 -48.96 -14.37 -38.98
C ALA A 258 -48.67 -15.66 -39.78
N ALA A 259 -48.37 -16.72 -39.03
CA ALA A 259 -48.26 -18.10 -39.51
C ALA A 259 -49.52 -18.58 -40.26
N PRO A 260 -49.34 -19.55 -41.18
CA PRO A 260 -50.28 -20.66 -41.23
C PRO A 260 -49.60 -22.03 -41.08
N ALA A 261 -50.29 -22.87 -40.31
CA ALA A 261 -50.05 -24.28 -40.09
C ALA A 261 -50.27 -25.12 -41.35
N VAL A 262 -49.40 -26.12 -41.59
CA VAL A 262 -49.73 -27.34 -42.34
C VAL A 262 -48.86 -28.50 -41.80
N THR A 263 -49.36 -29.33 -40.89
CA THR A 263 -49.91 -30.70 -41.09
C THR A 263 -48.89 -31.80 -41.47
N LEU A 264 -48.80 -32.79 -40.57
CA LEU A 264 -48.15 -34.10 -40.67
C LEU A 264 -48.66 -34.97 -41.84
N ALA A 265 -47.77 -35.76 -42.46
CA ALA A 265 -47.98 -37.09 -43.06
C ALA A 265 -46.69 -37.47 -43.83
N ARG A 266 -46.11 -38.68 -43.82
CA ARG A 266 -46.48 -40.03 -43.41
C ARG A 266 -45.20 -40.85 -43.35
#